data_AF-A0A2H6AH96-F1
#
_entry.id   AF-A0A2H6AH96-F1
#
_cell.length_a   1.000
_cell.length_b   1.000
_cell.length_c   1.000
_cell.angle_alpha   90.00
_cell.angle_beta   90.00
_cell.angle_gamma   90.00
#
_symmetry.space_group_name_H-M   'P 1'
#
loop_
_entity.id
_entity.type
_entity.pdbx_description
1 polymer ?
#
loop_
_entity_poly.entity_id
_entity_poly.type
_entity_poly.pdbx_seq_one_letter_code
_entity_poly.pdbx_strand_id
1 'polypeptide(L)'
;MSTALELYELLKPKLGEAEARALIRYMEDNVQQRAATKQDLERAQAATNEKIEQVRAELHEKIEQVRAELHEKIERVRAELHEKIEQVRTELHEKIERVRTELLGEIHRLEVKLEATKFDLIKWMFIFWATSFGGIATIFFYMLRFLPGH
;
A
#
# COMPACT_ATOMS: atom_id res chain seq x y z
N MET A 1 -35.53 13.15 -67.87
CA MET A 1 -36.94 13.49 -67.56
C MET A 1 -37.14 13.25 -66.08
N SER A 2 -37.90 14.10 -65.38
CA SER A 2 -38.26 13.84 -63.98
C SER A 2 -39.18 12.63 -63.90
N THR A 3 -39.01 11.76 -62.90
CA THR A 3 -39.89 10.61 -62.63
C THR A 3 -41.36 11.03 -62.48
N ALA A 4 -41.60 12.26 -62.01
CA ALA A 4 -42.95 12.83 -61.95
C ALA A 4 -43.53 13.14 -63.33
N LEU A 5 -42.69 13.49 -64.31
CA LEU A 5 -43.11 13.77 -65.69
C LEU A 5 -43.51 12.48 -66.42
N GLU A 6 -42.73 11.40 -66.23
CA GLU A 6 -43.04 10.08 -66.79
C GLU A 6 -44.34 9.53 -66.18
N LEU A 7 -44.52 9.69 -64.87
CA LEU A 7 -45.76 9.29 -64.19
C LEU A 7 -46.97 10.11 -64.64
N TYR A 8 -46.78 11.41 -64.90
CA TYR A 8 -47.83 12.30 -65.42
C TYR A 8 -48.32 11.88 -66.80
N GLU A 9 -47.39 11.60 -67.73
CA GLU A 9 -47.75 11.14 -69.09
C GLU A 9 -48.50 9.81 -69.09
N LEU A 10 -48.19 8.92 -68.13
CA LEU A 10 -48.88 7.64 -67.96
C LEU A 10 -50.29 7.76 -67.37
N LEU A 11 -50.50 8.74 -66.48
CA LEU A 11 -51.78 8.95 -65.77
C LEU A 11 -52.76 9.83 -66.55
N LYS A 12 -52.26 10.84 -67.30
CA LYS A 12 -53.07 11.79 -68.08
C LYS A 12 -54.14 11.14 -68.97
N PRO A 13 -53.85 10.12 -69.79
CA PRO A 13 -54.87 9.51 -70.66
C PRO A 13 -55.91 8.64 -69.92
N LYS A 14 -55.68 8.27 -68.65
CA LYS A 14 -56.59 7.40 -67.88
C LYS A 14 -57.50 8.16 -66.93
N LEU A 15 -57.00 9.25 -66.34
CA LEU A 15 -57.68 9.95 -65.24
C LEU A 15 -58.15 11.36 -65.62
N GLY A 16 -57.62 11.94 -66.69
CA GLY A 16 -57.77 13.37 -66.97
C GLY A 16 -56.61 14.19 -66.42
N GLU A 17 -56.45 15.41 -66.97
CA GLU A 17 -55.31 16.27 -66.65
C GLU A 17 -55.35 16.79 -65.20
N ALA A 18 -56.54 17.07 -64.66
CA ALA A 18 -56.69 17.60 -63.31
C ALA A 18 -56.38 16.54 -62.24
N GLU A 19 -56.92 15.34 -62.42
CA GLU A 19 -56.81 14.20 -61.51
C GLU A 19 -55.38 13.65 -61.47
N ALA A 20 -54.71 13.55 -62.62
CA ALA A 20 -53.31 13.13 -62.70
C ALA A 20 -52.37 14.12 -61.98
N ARG A 21 -52.60 15.44 -62.11
CA ARG A 21 -51.82 16.46 -61.40
C ARG A 21 -52.07 16.42 -59.89
N ALA A 22 -53.32 16.24 -59.47
CA ALA A 22 -53.68 16.17 -58.05
C ALA A 22 -53.00 14.98 -57.35
N LEU A 23 -52.98 13.80 -57.99
CA LEU A 23 -52.34 12.62 -57.44
C LEU A 23 -50.81 12.77 -57.35
N ILE A 24 -50.17 13.32 -58.39
CA ILE A 24 -48.71 13.56 -58.38
C ILE A 24 -48.35 14.55 -57.30
N ARG A 25 -49.10 15.65 -57.17
CA ARG A 25 -48.87 16.64 -56.10
C ARG A 25 -49.01 16.02 -54.71
N TYR A 26 -50.04 15.20 -54.50
CA TYR A 26 -50.22 14.48 -53.25
C TYR A 26 -49.05 13.53 -52.96
N MET A 27 -48.54 12.81 -53.97
CA MET A 27 -47.39 11.92 -53.82
C MET A 27 -46.10 12.69 -53.55
N GLU A 28 -45.85 13.79 -54.25
CA GLU A 28 -44.69 14.67 -54.03
C GLU A 28 -44.70 15.26 -52.62
N ASP A 29 -45.85 15.78 -52.17
CA ASP A 29 -46.01 16.31 -50.81
C ASP A 29 -45.78 15.22 -49.74
N ASN A 30 -46.29 14.00 -49.95
CA ASN A 30 -46.06 12.88 -49.04
C ASN A 30 -44.60 12.42 -49.01
N VAL A 31 -43.90 12.42 -50.15
CA VAL A 31 -42.47 12.09 -50.22
C VAL A 31 -41.66 13.17 -49.54
N GLN A 32 -41.96 14.46 -49.75
CA GLN A 32 -41.29 15.57 -49.09
C GLN A 32 -41.49 15.56 -47.57
N GLN A 33 -42.70 15.25 -47.09
CA GLN A 33 -42.98 15.16 -45.65
C GLN A 33 -42.24 14.01 -44.95
N ARG A 34 -41.94 12.92 -45.66
CA ARG A 34 -41.33 11.72 -45.08
C ARG A 34 -39.84 11.59 -45.37
N ALA A 35 -39.33 12.28 -46.39
CA ALA A 35 -37.93 12.24 -46.74
C ALA A 35 -37.12 13.09 -45.75
N ALA A 36 -36.12 12.47 -45.12
CA ALA A 36 -35.07 13.25 -44.47
C ALA A 36 -34.33 14.05 -45.54
N THR A 37 -34.25 15.36 -45.36
CA THR A 37 -33.52 16.22 -46.29
C THR A 37 -32.03 16.09 -46.03
N LYS A 38 -31.21 16.49 -47.01
CA LYS A 38 -29.76 16.62 -46.83
C LYS A 38 -29.42 17.52 -45.64
N GLN A 39 -30.21 18.58 -45.42
CA GLN A 39 -30.05 19.49 -44.30
C GLN A 39 -30.32 18.81 -42.94
N ASP A 40 -31.30 17.91 -42.87
CA ASP A 40 -31.59 17.15 -41.65
C ASP A 40 -30.44 16.20 -41.29
N LEU A 41 -29.85 15.56 -42.29
CA LEU A 41 -28.66 14.72 -42.12
C LEU A 41 -27.45 15.53 -41.66
N GLU A 42 -27.20 16.70 -42.25
CA GLU A 42 -26.12 17.60 -41.84
C GLU A 42 -26.29 18.08 -40.39
N ARG A 43 -27.52 18.42 -39.99
CA ARG A 43 -27.84 18.78 -38.60
C ARG A 43 -27.63 17.62 -37.64
N ALA A 44 -28.09 16.42 -37.99
CA ALA A 44 -27.90 15.23 -37.16
C ALA A 44 -26.42 14.87 -37.01
N GLN A 45 -25.63 15.00 -38.09
CA GLN A 45 -24.19 14.79 -38.06
C GLN A 45 -23.48 15.82 -37.18
N ALA A 46 -23.83 17.10 -37.31
CA ALA A 46 -23.28 18.16 -36.47
C ALA A 46 -23.58 17.92 -34.98
N ALA A 47 -24.85 17.62 -34.63
CA ALA A 47 -25.25 17.31 -33.26
C ALA A 47 -24.56 16.06 -32.71
N THR A 48 -24.29 15.06 -33.56
CA THR A 48 -23.57 13.84 -33.16
C THR A 48 -22.09 14.15 -32.89
N ASN A 49 -21.45 14.94 -33.76
CA ASN A 49 -20.07 15.37 -33.56
C ASN A 49 -19.92 16.21 -32.29
N GLU A 50 -20.86 17.13 -32.03
CA GLU A 50 -20.86 17.93 -30.80
C GLU A 50 -20.94 17.05 -29.55
N LYS A 51 -21.84 16.05 -29.54
CA LYS A 51 -21.93 15.08 -28.44
C LYS A 51 -20.66 14.25 -28.28
N ILE A 52 -20.02 13.86 -29.38
CA ILE A 52 -18.75 13.12 -29.33
C ILE A 52 -17.67 13.98 -28.68
N GLU A 53 -17.56 15.25 -29.05
CA GLU A 53 -16.57 16.16 -28.46
C GLU A 53 -16.87 16.45 -26.98
N GLN A 54 -18.14 16.62 -26.60
CA GLN A 54 -18.54 16.74 -25.19
C GLN A 54 -18.13 15.50 -24.38
N VAL A 55 -18.47 14.29 -24.86
CA VAL A 55 -18.09 13.04 -24.17
C VAL A 55 -16.57 12.87 -24.10
N ARG A 56 -15.83 13.26 -25.13
CA ARG A 56 -14.36 13.24 -25.12
C ARG A 56 -13.79 14.17 -24.06
N ALA A 57 -14.32 15.40 -23.95
CA ALA A 57 -13.91 16.35 -22.94
C ALA A 57 -14.20 15.82 -21.52
N GLU A 58 -15.41 15.31 -21.27
CA GLU A 58 -15.79 14.73 -19.98
C GLU A 58 -14.92 13.52 -19.60
N LEU A 59 -14.60 12.64 -20.57
CA LEU A 59 -13.71 11.50 -20.32
C LEU A 59 -12.28 11.95 -20.02
N HIS A 60 -11.79 12.98 -20.70
CA HIS A 60 -10.47 13.53 -20.44
C HIS A 60 -10.39 14.11 -19.02
N GLU A 61 -11.39 14.90 -18.61
CA GLU A 61 -11.49 15.46 -17.26
C GLU A 61 -11.54 14.35 -16.20
N LYS A 62 -12.37 13.32 -16.39
CA LYS A 62 -12.44 12.16 -15.47
C LYS A 62 -11.11 11.42 -15.38
N ILE A 63 -10.40 11.25 -16.49
CA ILE A 63 -9.07 10.60 -16.49
C ILE A 63 -8.08 11.42 -15.66
N GLU A 64 -8.04 12.73 -15.83
CA GLU A 64 -7.14 13.60 -15.07
C GLU A 64 -7.52 13.66 -13.58
N GLN A 65 -8.81 13.68 -13.25
CA GLN A 65 -9.26 13.57 -11.86
C GLN A 65 -8.81 12.25 -11.21
N VAL A 66 -9.03 11.11 -11.88
CA VAL A 66 -8.61 9.79 -11.37
C VAL A 66 -7.09 9.73 -11.22
N ARG A 67 -6.33 10.30 -12.15
CA ARG A 67 -4.86 10.39 -12.05
C ARG A 67 -4.42 11.20 -10.83
N ALA A 68 -5.04 12.34 -10.59
CA ALA A 68 -4.75 13.18 -9.42
C ALA A 68 -5.08 12.44 -8.11
N GLU A 69 -6.24 11.82 -8.02
CA GLU A 69 -6.65 11.04 -6.83
C GLU A 69 -5.72 9.85 -6.57
N LEU A 70 -5.28 9.15 -7.62
CA LEU A 70 -4.32 8.04 -7.49
C LEU A 70 -2.94 8.55 -7.03
N HIS A 71 -2.48 9.68 -7.56
CA HIS A 71 -1.22 10.29 -7.14
C HIS A 71 -1.26 10.67 -5.66
N GLU A 72 -2.33 11.32 -5.20
CA GLU A 72 -2.51 11.68 -3.79
C GLU A 72 -2.54 10.45 -2.89
N LYS A 73 -3.25 9.39 -3.29
CA LYS A 73 -3.27 8.12 -2.53
C LYS A 73 -1.88 7.49 -2.44
N ILE A 74 -1.11 7.51 -3.51
CA ILE A 74 0.26 6.98 -3.52
C ILE A 74 1.15 7.75 -2.54
N GLU A 75 1.11 9.09 -2.58
CA GLU A 75 1.92 9.91 -1.68
C GLU A 75 1.50 9.74 -0.21
N ARG A 76 0.20 9.62 0.07
CA ARG A 76 -0.30 9.32 1.42
C ARG A 76 0.21 7.97 1.94
N VAL A 77 0.10 6.90 1.14
CA VAL A 77 0.59 5.58 1.51
C VAL A 77 2.11 5.59 1.72
N ARG A 78 2.87 6.32 0.89
CA ARG A 78 4.32 6.48 1.06
C ARG A 78 4.66 7.15 2.39
N ALA A 79 3.96 8.23 2.74
CA ALA A 79 4.15 8.94 4.00
C ALA A 79 3.84 8.03 5.21
N GLU A 80 2.70 7.34 5.18
CA GLU A 80 2.30 6.39 6.24
C GLU A 80 3.31 5.25 6.42
N LEU A 81 3.84 4.70 5.31
CA LEU A 81 4.85 3.66 5.38
C LEU A 81 6.18 4.19 5.92
N HIS A 82 6.58 5.39 5.54
CA HIS A 82 7.78 6.02 6.08
C HIS A 82 7.68 6.24 7.59
N GLU A 83 6.55 6.75 8.07
CA GLU A 83 6.29 6.93 9.50
C GLU A 83 6.34 5.60 10.26
N LYS A 84 5.69 4.55 9.74
CA LYS A 84 5.73 3.21 10.35
C LYS A 84 7.14 2.63 10.40
N ILE A 85 7.95 2.84 9.36
CA ILE A 85 9.35 2.40 9.33
C ILE A 85 10.16 3.09 10.43
N GLU A 86 10.02 4.41 10.58
CA GLU A 86 10.73 5.15 11.62
C GLU A 86 10.25 4.75 13.02
N GLN A 87 8.95 4.56 13.24
CA GLN A 87 8.41 4.05 14.51
C GLN A 87 9.01 2.69 14.87
N VAL A 88 8.99 1.72 13.95
CA VAL A 88 9.58 0.38 14.17
C VAL A 88 11.08 0.49 14.44
N ARG A 89 11.78 1.38 13.74
CA ARG A 89 13.22 1.60 13.95
C ARG A 89 13.52 2.13 15.35
N THR A 90 12.75 3.11 15.82
CA THR A 90 12.87 3.65 17.19
C THR A 90 12.57 2.57 18.23
N GLU A 91 11.47 1.83 18.08
CA GLU A 91 11.11 0.74 19.00
C GLU A 91 12.19 -0.34 19.09
N LEU A 92 12.79 -0.72 17.95
CA LEU A 92 13.88 -1.69 17.91
C LEU A 92 15.14 -1.14 18.60
N HIS A 93 15.47 0.13 18.39
CA HIS A 93 16.60 0.77 19.05
C HIS A 93 16.42 0.78 20.58
N GLU A 94 15.23 1.16 21.06
CA GLU A 94 14.91 1.15 22.48
C GLU A 94 14.97 -0.26 23.09
N LYS A 95 14.46 -1.28 22.38
CA LYS A 95 14.56 -2.67 22.80
C LYS A 95 16.01 -3.14 22.90
N ILE A 96 16.84 -2.78 21.92
CA ILE A 96 18.28 -3.11 21.92
C ILE A 96 18.98 -2.47 23.12
N GLU A 97 18.76 -1.18 23.38
CA GLU A 97 19.40 -0.48 24.50
C GLU A 97 18.91 -1.02 25.86
N ARG A 98 17.63 -1.41 25.96
CA ARG A 98 17.10 -2.08 27.16
C ARG A 98 17.80 -3.41 27.41
N VAL A 99 17.85 -4.28 26.41
CA VAL A 99 18.52 -5.60 26.52
C VAL A 99 20.00 -5.42 26.85
N ARG A 100 20.67 -4.44 26.23
CA ARG A 100 22.07 -4.10 26.54
C ARG A 100 22.25 -3.71 28.01
N THR A 101 21.37 -2.86 28.53
CA THR A 101 21.41 -2.42 29.93
C THR A 101 21.15 -3.57 30.89
N GLU A 102 20.16 -4.42 30.60
CA GLU A 102 19.85 -5.62 31.38
C GLU A 102 21.05 -6.58 31.44
N LEU A 103 21.67 -6.88 30.29
CA LEU A 103 22.85 -7.74 30.22
C LEU A 103 24.04 -7.17 30.98
N LEU A 104 24.31 -5.87 30.88
CA LEU A 104 25.38 -5.23 31.67
C LEU A 104 25.11 -5.33 33.17
N GLY A 105 23.85 -5.16 33.59
CA GLY A 105 23.43 -5.34 34.98
C GLY A 105 23.61 -6.77 35.48
N GLU A 106 23.29 -7.77 34.64
CA GLU A 106 23.50 -9.18 34.97
C GLU A 106 24.99 -9.54 35.07
N ILE A 107 25.83 -9.04 34.15
CA ILE A 107 27.29 -9.20 34.20
C ILE A 107 27.83 -8.63 35.51
N HIS A 108 27.48 -7.39 35.86
CA HIS A 108 27.95 -6.77 37.10
C HIS A 108 27.51 -7.56 38.35
N ARG A 109 26.26 -8.05 38.36
CA ARG A 109 25.77 -8.90 39.45
C ARG A 109 26.56 -10.21 39.56
N LEU A 110 26.95 -10.81 38.45
CA LEU A 110 27.78 -12.01 38.42
C LEU A 110 29.20 -11.74 38.91
N GLU A 111 29.79 -10.61 38.53
CA GLU A 111 31.10 -10.16 39.03
C GLU A 111 31.10 -10.03 40.56
N VAL A 112 30.10 -9.35 41.12
CA VAL A 112 29.96 -9.19 42.59
C VAL A 112 29.78 -10.54 43.29
N LYS A 113 28.95 -11.44 42.74
CA LYS A 113 28.77 -12.80 43.30
C LYS A 113 30.06 -13.61 43.24
N LEU A 114 30.83 -13.47 42.17
CA LEU A 114 32.11 -14.15 42.01
C LEU A 114 33.13 -13.63 43.04
N GLU A 115 33.22 -12.33 43.25
CA GLU A 115 34.08 -11.72 44.28
C GLU A 115 33.69 -12.19 45.68
N ALA A 116 32.40 -12.19 46.01
CA ALA A 116 31.89 -12.70 47.29
C ALA A 116 32.26 -14.17 47.49
N THR A 117 32.07 -15.01 46.46
CA THR A 117 32.42 -16.43 46.51
C THR A 117 33.92 -16.64 46.69
N LYS A 118 34.76 -15.86 46.00
CA LYS A 118 36.22 -15.88 46.16
C LYS A 118 36.63 -15.48 47.57
N PHE A 119 36.03 -14.44 48.13
CA PHE A 119 36.29 -13.99 49.51
C PHE A 119 35.90 -15.06 50.52
N ASP A 120 34.71 -15.65 50.39
CA ASP A 120 34.24 -16.74 51.25
C ASP A 120 35.17 -17.95 51.16
N LEU A 121 35.59 -18.32 49.95
CA LEU A 121 36.56 -19.39 49.74
C LEU A 121 37.88 -19.12 50.47
N ILE A 122 38.45 -17.91 50.32
CA ILE A 122 39.68 -17.50 51.01
C ILE A 122 39.50 -17.58 52.53
N LYS A 123 38.39 -17.06 53.05
CA LYS A 123 38.08 -17.09 54.48
C LYS A 123 38.02 -18.51 55.02
N TRP A 124 37.32 -19.41 54.34
CA TRP A 124 37.24 -20.82 54.74
C TRP A 124 38.58 -21.53 54.62
N MET A 125 39.35 -21.24 53.57
CA MET A 125 40.69 -21.78 53.40
C MET A 125 41.60 -21.38 54.57
N PHE A 126 41.53 -20.12 55.02
CA PHE A 126 42.28 -19.65 56.18
C PHE A 126 41.88 -20.36 57.48
N ILE A 127 40.57 -20.49 57.76
CA ILE A 127 40.06 -21.19 58.95
C ILE A 127 40.52 -22.66 58.95
N PHE A 128 40.40 -23.31 57.79
CA PHE A 128 40.85 -24.68 57.59
C PHE A 128 42.36 -24.81 57.88
N TRP A 129 43.20 -24.01 57.20
CA TRP A 129 44.65 -24.05 57.38
C TRP A 129 45.08 -23.73 58.82
N ALA A 130 44.50 -22.70 59.45
CA ALA A 130 44.82 -22.34 60.83
C ALA A 130 44.53 -23.49 61.80
N THR A 131 43.44 -24.22 61.59
CA THR A 131 43.07 -25.40 62.39
C THR A 131 44.05 -26.55 62.13
N SER A 132 44.38 -26.84 60.86
CA SER A 132 45.34 -27.89 60.49
C SER A 132 46.74 -27.63 61.05
N PHE A 133 47.27 -26.41 60.92
CA PHE A 133 48.60 -26.07 61.46
C PHE A 133 48.64 -26.11 62.98
N GLY A 134 47.58 -25.68 63.68
CA GLY A 134 47.49 -25.80 65.14
C GLY A 134 47.53 -27.25 65.62
N GLY A 135 46.80 -28.15 64.94
CA GLY A 135 46.84 -29.59 65.22
C GLY A 135 48.23 -30.20 64.97
N ILE A 136 48.88 -29.87 63.85
CA ILE A 136 50.21 -30.39 63.53
C ILE A 136 51.26 -29.87 64.53
N ALA A 137 51.23 -28.58 64.87
CA ALA A 137 52.15 -27.98 65.82
C ALA A 137 52.03 -28.59 67.23
N THR A 138 50.80 -28.89 67.67
CA THR A 138 50.57 -29.55 68.96
C THR A 138 51.09 -30.98 68.97
N ILE A 139 50.85 -31.77 67.92
CA ILE A 139 51.41 -33.12 67.77
C ILE A 139 52.95 -33.07 67.74
N PHE A 140 53.53 -32.15 66.98
CA PHE A 140 54.97 -31.98 66.88
C PHE A 140 55.62 -31.57 68.21
N PHE A 141 55.02 -30.62 68.94
CA PHE A 141 55.46 -30.24 70.28
C PHE A 141 55.36 -31.41 71.27
N TYR A 142 54.29 -32.19 71.20
CA TYR A 142 54.11 -33.38 72.01
C TYR A 142 55.19 -34.43 71.71
N MET A 143 55.50 -34.69 70.43
CA MET A 143 56.61 -35.57 70.05
C MET A 143 57.96 -35.06 70.58
N LEU A 144 58.29 -33.78 70.42
CA LEU A 144 59.56 -33.23 70.92
C LEU A 144 59.70 -33.32 72.44
N ARG A 145 58.60 -33.18 73.20
CA ARG A 145 58.64 -33.23 74.66
C ARG A 145 58.62 -34.66 75.22
N PHE A 146 58.06 -35.62 74.49
CA PHE A 146 57.93 -37.01 74.93
C PHE A 146 58.91 -37.98 74.25
N LEU A 147 59.73 -37.53 73.29
CA LEU A 147 60.86 -38.31 72.80
C LEU A 147 61.97 -38.33 73.86
N PRO A 148 62.35 -39.50 74.39
CA PRO A 148 63.53 -39.64 75.23
C PRO A 148 64.77 -39.26 74.43
N GLY A 149 65.68 -38.51 75.06
CA GLY A 149 66.95 -38.14 74.46
C GLY A 149 67.74 -39.36 73.99
N HIS A 150 68.22 -39.26 72.75
CA HIS A 150 69.48 -39.87 72.32
C HIS A 150 70.46 -38.73 72.03
#